data_AF-A0AAU0PWK3-F1
#
_entry.id   AF-A0AAU0PWK3-F1
#
_cell.length_a   1.000
_cell.length_b   1.000
_cell.length_c   1.000
_cell.angle_alpha   90.00
_cell.angle_beta   90.00
_cell.angle_gamma   90.00
#
_symmetry.space_group_name_H-M   'P 1'
#
loop_
_entity.id
_entity.type
_entity.pdbx_description
1 polymer ?
#
loop_
_entity_poly.entity_id
_entity_poly.type
_entity_poly.pdbx_seq_one_letter_code
_entity_poly.pdbx_strand_id
1 'polypeptide(L)'
;MGNSSAQSVVCRSPECADGKDESSTATLKQTVVPYADRWCPELPEPREIPVDQPPEAPRSPQQPLFRRLLPLVMVVAVLGMVAIMVVSGNAANPMTYLFPLIMVASMVGMVTGNQAQSVDERRRVYLRHIDRCRRESREDAEQQRSMMEFVDPDPHALMLFVGSARMWERGWYDDDFTHVRIGTASQRARTHVSIGETNAVEDIDPICALALRRALRESLVLSDVPVCLALGDFSTVYIGGADGRKVVRALLAQLVTLHGPEAVRIMVCGHPRSWPWLPWVPHSDGQEAFSDPEEVVKALDELWSDRSGASVSRDDSGPQVVLIIDGAAPLTVAHHPAVTSVIVVGTPDEDVMPETQRQQRRHVMEQWEAHAADEGIALRADHGMISALTTSGLDTFAQADMLSEQELDVLARSMARYTRPTADVLAEHSSEGIDEVELVLGVATPLLVSPSSAWIEKRGAERLRIPLGLNSDGDPFYLDIKESAEGGSGPHGLCVGATGSGNKECGFGVQ
;
A
#
# COMPACT_ATOMS: atom_id res chain seq x y z
N MET A 1 23.62 -18.61 3.63
CA MET A 1 24.51 -19.01 4.74
C MET A 1 24.97 -17.73 5.42
N GLY A 2 24.52 -17.52 6.67
CA GLY A 2 25.08 -16.63 7.68
C GLY A 2 25.24 -15.13 7.38
N ASN A 3 24.17 -14.34 7.44
CA ASN A 3 24.28 -12.92 7.82
C ASN A 3 23.89 -12.80 9.29
N SER A 4 24.90 -12.76 10.16
CA SER A 4 24.76 -12.40 11.56
C SER A 4 24.62 -10.88 11.64
N SER A 5 23.39 -10.38 11.68
CA SER A 5 23.10 -8.99 12.03
C SER A 5 23.52 -8.76 13.48
N ALA A 6 24.58 -7.97 13.69
CA ALA A 6 25.02 -7.57 15.03
C ALA A 6 23.93 -6.68 15.66
N GLN A 7 23.18 -7.26 16.60
CA GLN A 7 22.19 -6.54 17.41
C GLN A 7 22.91 -5.98 18.64
N SER A 8 23.05 -4.65 18.72
CA SER A 8 23.49 -3.98 19.95
C SER A 8 22.31 -3.81 20.90
N VAL A 9 22.58 -4.00 22.19
CA VAL A 9 21.57 -4.06 23.25
C VAL A 9 21.82 -2.92 24.24
N VAL A 10 20.87 -2.00 24.36
CA VAL A 10 20.91 -0.81 25.22
C VAL A 10 20.29 -1.11 26.58
N CYS A 11 20.84 -0.57 27.67
CA CYS A 11 20.27 -0.64 29.01
C CYS A 11 19.80 0.74 29.46
N ARG A 12 18.49 0.97 29.65
CA ARG A 12 17.96 2.14 30.38
C ARG A 12 17.22 1.73 31.64
N SER A 13 17.39 2.51 32.71
CA SER A 13 16.68 2.36 33.97
C SER A 13 15.43 3.24 33.96
N PRO A 14 14.23 2.72 34.29
CA PRO A 14 13.06 3.56 34.45
C PRO A 14 13.08 4.20 35.84
N GLU A 15 13.18 5.52 35.92
CA GLU A 15 12.74 6.25 37.11
C GLU A 15 11.21 6.38 37.04
N CYS A 16 10.50 5.37 37.54
CA CYS A 16 9.12 5.54 37.97
C CYS A 16 9.13 6.12 39.38
N ALA A 17 8.52 7.28 39.54
CA ALA A 17 8.12 7.82 40.82
C ALA A 17 7.04 6.93 41.44
N ASP A 18 7.41 6.04 42.37
CA ASP A 18 6.72 5.92 43.65
C ASP A 18 7.47 5.01 44.64
N GLY A 19 7.24 5.27 45.92
CA GLY A 19 8.11 4.90 47.04
C GLY A 19 8.44 3.42 47.26
N LYS A 20 9.68 3.23 47.73
CA LYS A 20 10.19 2.12 48.58
C LYS A 20 9.64 0.73 48.26
N ASP A 21 10.36 0.00 47.43
CA ASP A 21 10.73 -1.38 47.73
C ASP A 21 11.97 -1.78 46.90
N GLU A 22 13.08 -2.07 47.59
CA GLU A 22 14.30 -2.62 47.00
C GLU A 22 14.06 -4.09 46.62
N SER A 23 13.51 -4.34 45.43
CA SER A 23 13.65 -5.65 44.79
C SER A 23 13.65 -5.52 43.27
N SER A 24 14.82 -5.81 42.68
CA SER A 24 15.00 -6.20 41.28
C SER A 24 14.54 -5.20 40.22
N THR A 25 15.29 -4.11 40.04
CA THR A 25 15.25 -3.28 38.83
C THR A 25 15.64 -4.12 37.61
N ALA A 26 14.64 -4.65 36.91
CA ALA A 26 14.81 -5.25 35.60
C ALA A 26 15.12 -4.13 34.60
N THR A 27 16.40 -3.86 34.36
CA THR A 27 16.86 -2.98 33.28
C THR A 27 16.36 -3.56 31.96
N LEU A 28 15.34 -2.93 31.37
CA LEU A 28 14.79 -3.35 30.08
C LEU A 28 15.85 -3.09 29.02
N LYS A 29 16.41 -4.18 28.52
CA LYS A 29 17.38 -4.19 27.43
C LYS A 29 16.68 -3.85 26.12
N GLN A 30 16.80 -2.61 25.64
CA GLN A 30 16.25 -2.17 24.37
C GLN A 30 17.13 -2.66 23.21
N THR A 31 16.51 -3.14 22.13
CA THR A 31 17.16 -3.59 20.91
C THR A 31 17.17 -2.45 19.90
N VAL A 32 18.34 -2.01 19.44
CA VAL A 32 18.44 -0.98 18.41
C VAL A 32 18.11 -1.59 17.05
N VAL A 33 17.22 -0.95 16.31
CA VAL A 33 16.84 -1.35 14.95
C VAL A 33 17.54 -0.42 13.96
N PRO A 34 18.44 -0.93 13.10
CA PRO A 34 19.13 -0.09 12.12
C PRO A 34 18.17 0.42 11.05
N TYR A 35 18.60 1.47 10.34
CA TYR A 35 17.97 1.84 9.08
C TYR A 35 18.30 0.77 8.05
N ALA A 36 17.28 0.25 7.38
CA ALA A 36 17.42 -0.77 6.36
C ALA A 36 16.87 -0.25 5.03
N ASP A 37 17.48 -0.67 3.93
CA ASP A 37 16.93 -0.41 2.62
C ASP A 37 15.58 -1.10 2.47
N ARG A 38 14.59 -0.31 2.08
CA ARG A 38 13.25 -0.79 1.82
C ARG A 38 13.16 -1.35 0.41
N TRP A 39 12.59 -2.55 0.30
CA TRP A 39 12.12 -3.08 -0.97
C TRP A 39 10.62 -2.79 -1.09
N CYS A 40 10.25 -1.90 -2.02
CA CYS A 40 8.85 -1.61 -2.34
C CYS A 40 8.49 -2.23 -3.70
N PRO A 41 7.47 -3.09 -3.80
CA PRO A 41 7.03 -3.62 -5.08
C PRO A 41 6.37 -2.51 -5.92
N GLU A 42 6.80 -2.38 -7.17
CA GLU A 42 6.16 -1.46 -8.12
C GLU A 42 4.82 -2.03 -8.61
N LEU A 43 3.77 -1.21 -8.54
CA LEU A 43 2.45 -1.60 -9.06
C LEU A 43 2.50 -1.80 -10.58
N PRO A 44 1.76 -2.78 -11.13
CA PRO A 44 1.76 -3.07 -12.57
C PRO A 44 1.31 -1.85 -13.37
N GLU A 45 2.00 -1.57 -14.48
CA GLU A 45 1.62 -0.45 -15.35
C GLU A 45 0.17 -0.59 -15.84
N PRO A 46 -0.59 0.52 -15.91
CA PRO A 46 -1.94 0.47 -16.48
C PRO A 46 -1.92 -0.07 -17.90
N ARG A 47 -2.68 -1.15 -18.12
CA ARG A 47 -2.71 -1.85 -19.42
C ARG A 47 -4.14 -2.18 -19.82
N GLU A 48 -4.44 -1.98 -21.09
CA GLU A 48 -5.70 -2.45 -21.66
C GLU A 48 -5.47 -3.77 -22.39
N ILE A 49 -6.31 -4.76 -22.12
CA ILE A 49 -6.32 -6.03 -22.85
C ILE A 49 -7.35 -5.90 -23.98
N PRO A 50 -6.92 -5.62 -25.23
CA PRO A 50 -7.83 -5.45 -26.34
C PRO A 50 -8.49 -6.78 -26.67
N VAL A 51 -9.82 -6.76 -26.79
CA VAL A 51 -10.62 -7.91 -27.19
C VAL A 51 -11.28 -7.67 -28.53
N ASP A 52 -11.27 -8.73 -29.35
CA ASP A 52 -11.90 -8.74 -30.65
C ASP A 52 -13.42 -8.55 -30.53
N GLN A 53 -14.00 -7.91 -31.53
CA GLN A 53 -15.46 -7.78 -31.62
C GLN A 53 -16.12 -9.17 -31.66
N PRO A 54 -17.30 -9.33 -31.05
CA PRO A 54 -18.01 -10.59 -31.12
C PRO A 54 -18.41 -10.90 -32.57
N PRO A 55 -18.46 -12.20 -32.95
CA PRO A 55 -18.77 -12.58 -34.32
C PRO A 55 -20.16 -12.10 -34.74
N GLU A 56 -20.31 -11.81 -36.04
CA GLU A 56 -21.62 -11.51 -36.62
C GLU A 56 -22.61 -12.64 -36.33
N ALA A 57 -23.84 -12.25 -35.97
CA ALA A 57 -24.94 -13.17 -35.81
C ALA A 57 -25.13 -13.95 -37.13
N PRO A 58 -25.46 -15.25 -37.07
CA PRO A 58 -25.74 -16.01 -38.27
C PRO A 58 -26.93 -15.36 -38.99
N ARG A 59 -26.66 -14.67 -40.10
CA ARG A 59 -27.72 -14.17 -40.97
C ARG A 59 -28.55 -15.36 -41.36
N SER A 60 -29.85 -15.34 -41.05
CA SER A 60 -30.77 -16.34 -41.58
C SER A 60 -30.58 -16.31 -43.08
N PRO A 61 -30.09 -17.40 -43.72
CA PRO A 61 -29.95 -17.36 -45.17
C PRO A 61 -31.36 -17.13 -45.68
N GLN A 62 -31.61 -15.96 -46.28
CA GLN A 62 -32.71 -15.82 -47.21
C GLN A 62 -32.39 -16.81 -48.30
N GLN A 63 -32.86 -18.05 -48.13
CA GLN A 63 -32.64 -19.07 -49.12
C GLN A 63 -33.29 -18.51 -50.38
N PRO A 64 -32.53 -18.30 -51.47
CA PRO A 64 -33.13 -17.85 -52.71
C PRO A 64 -34.30 -18.80 -52.99
N LEU A 65 -35.45 -18.28 -53.42
CA LEU A 65 -36.69 -19.06 -53.59
C LEU A 65 -36.44 -20.40 -54.32
N PHE A 66 -35.48 -20.40 -55.25
CA PHE A 66 -34.98 -21.59 -55.94
C PHE A 66 -34.43 -22.69 -55.00
N ARG A 67 -33.64 -22.37 -53.96
CA ARG A 67 -33.11 -23.35 -52.99
C ARG A 67 -34.20 -23.92 -52.07
N ARG A 68 -35.26 -23.14 -51.80
CA ARG A 68 -36.49 -23.65 -51.14
C ARG A 68 -37.31 -24.56 -52.05
N LEU A 69 -37.28 -24.33 -53.37
CA LEU A 69 -37.96 -25.16 -54.36
C LEU A 69 -37.18 -26.42 -54.76
N LEU A 70 -35.86 -26.45 -54.58
CA LEU A 70 -35.00 -27.58 -54.93
C LEU A 70 -35.48 -28.94 -54.34
N PRO A 71 -35.89 -29.05 -53.07
CA PRO A 71 -36.44 -30.29 -52.52
C PRO A 71 -37.74 -30.70 -53.21
N LEU A 72 -38.59 -29.74 -53.56
CA LEU A 72 -39.84 -29.98 -54.28
C LEU A 72 -39.55 -30.51 -55.70
N VAL A 73 -38.60 -29.88 -56.41
CA VAL A 73 -38.15 -30.33 -57.75
C VAL A 73 -37.57 -31.75 -57.68
N MET A 74 -36.81 -32.07 -56.63
CA MET A 74 -36.25 -33.40 -56.43
C MET A 74 -37.31 -34.45 -56.09
N VAL A 75 -38.31 -34.13 -55.26
CA VAL A 75 -39.45 -35.04 -55.00
C VAL A 75 -40.19 -35.32 -56.31
N VAL A 76 -40.42 -34.31 -57.14
CA VAL A 76 -41.00 -34.48 -58.48
C VAL A 76 -40.11 -35.33 -59.38
N ALA A 77 -38.79 -35.14 -59.37
CA ALA A 77 -37.84 -35.94 -60.14
C ALA A 77 -37.80 -37.41 -59.69
N VAL A 78 -37.84 -37.68 -58.38
CA VAL A 78 -37.90 -39.02 -57.81
C VAL A 78 -39.23 -39.71 -58.16
N LEU A 79 -40.35 -39.00 -58.03
CA LEU A 79 -41.67 -39.50 -58.44
C LEU A 79 -41.72 -39.78 -59.95
N GLY A 80 -41.12 -38.91 -60.78
CA GLY A 80 -41.00 -39.09 -62.22
C GLY A 80 -40.14 -40.30 -62.61
N MET A 81 -39.00 -40.48 -61.94
CA MET A 81 -38.12 -41.64 -62.14
C MET A 81 -38.83 -42.95 -61.76
N VAL A 82 -39.53 -42.96 -60.61
CA VAL A 82 -40.33 -44.12 -60.16
C VAL A 82 -41.46 -44.43 -61.15
N ALA A 83 -42.17 -43.42 -61.66
CA ALA A 83 -43.24 -43.61 -62.65
C ALA A 83 -42.72 -44.20 -63.97
N ILE A 84 -41.61 -43.66 -64.51
CA ILE A 84 -40.96 -44.18 -65.72
C ILE A 84 -40.50 -45.62 -65.52
N MET A 85 -40.01 -45.96 -64.34
CA MET A 85 -39.50 -47.29 -64.03
C MET A 85 -40.62 -48.34 -63.89
N VAL A 86 -41.78 -47.94 -63.37
CA VAL A 86 -42.99 -48.79 -63.34
C VAL A 86 -43.54 -49.02 -64.75
N VAL A 87 -43.49 -48.00 -65.61
CA VAL A 87 -43.94 -48.10 -67.01
C VAL A 87 -42.97 -48.87 -67.90
N SER A 88 -41.65 -48.81 -67.64
CA SER A 88 -40.63 -49.51 -68.42
C SER A 88 -40.47 -51.00 -68.07
N GLY A 89 -41.22 -51.51 -67.10
CA GLY A 89 -41.29 -52.94 -66.78
C GLY A 89 -40.09 -53.52 -66.02
N ASN A 90 -39.15 -52.69 -65.56
CA ASN A 90 -37.95 -53.14 -64.86
C ASN A 90 -38.08 -53.15 -63.32
N ALA A 91 -39.30 -53.31 -62.80
CA ALA A 91 -39.67 -53.09 -61.41
C ALA A 91 -39.31 -54.24 -60.43
N ALA A 92 -38.48 -55.21 -60.84
CA ALA A 92 -38.32 -56.47 -60.10
C ALA A 92 -37.36 -56.43 -58.90
N ASN A 93 -36.59 -55.34 -58.68
CA ASN A 93 -35.61 -55.26 -57.59
C ASN A 93 -35.98 -54.20 -56.53
N PRO A 94 -36.34 -54.60 -55.28
CA PRO A 94 -36.64 -53.68 -54.18
C PRO A 94 -35.49 -52.71 -53.86
N MET A 95 -34.25 -53.12 -54.16
CA MET A 95 -33.04 -52.31 -53.99
C MET A 95 -33.02 -51.05 -54.86
N THR A 96 -33.75 -51.01 -55.98
CA THR A 96 -33.75 -49.84 -56.88
C THR A 96 -34.56 -48.67 -56.32
N TYR A 97 -35.52 -48.92 -55.42
CA TYR A 97 -36.26 -47.86 -54.71
C TYR A 97 -35.49 -47.27 -53.52
N LEU A 98 -34.45 -47.98 -53.04
CA LEU A 98 -33.64 -47.53 -51.91
C LEU A 98 -32.64 -46.42 -52.31
N PHE A 99 -32.11 -46.49 -53.54
CA PHE A 99 -31.07 -45.58 -54.02
C PHE A 99 -31.52 -44.10 -54.08
N PRO A 100 -32.71 -43.75 -54.62
CA PRO A 100 -33.20 -42.38 -54.60
C PRO A 100 -33.50 -41.88 -53.17
N LEU A 101 -33.92 -42.79 -52.29
CA LEU A 101 -34.33 -42.45 -50.93
C LEU A 101 -33.11 -42.12 -50.04
N ILE A 102 -32.02 -42.89 -50.16
CA ILE A 102 -30.74 -42.60 -49.50
C ILE A 102 -30.13 -41.28 -50.01
N MET A 103 -30.23 -41.00 -51.33
CA MET A 103 -29.70 -39.77 -51.91
C MET A 103 -30.39 -38.52 -51.36
N VAL A 104 -31.72 -38.55 -51.20
CA VAL A 104 -32.48 -37.46 -50.58
C VAL A 104 -32.11 -37.32 -49.10
N ALA A 105 -32.02 -38.42 -48.35
CA ALA A 105 -31.66 -38.40 -46.93
C ALA A 105 -30.23 -37.83 -46.69
N SER A 106 -29.25 -38.25 -47.50
CA SER A 106 -27.86 -37.74 -47.42
C SER A 106 -27.76 -36.25 -47.73
N MET A 107 -28.50 -35.76 -48.73
CA MET A 107 -28.46 -34.34 -49.11
C MET A 107 -29.10 -33.44 -48.04
N VAL A 108 -30.22 -33.88 -47.46
CA VAL A 108 -30.87 -33.18 -46.34
C VAL A 108 -29.91 -33.11 -45.15
N GLY A 109 -29.29 -34.24 -44.78
CA GLY A 109 -28.31 -34.30 -43.70
C GLY A 109 -27.10 -33.37 -43.90
N MET A 110 -26.59 -33.27 -45.13
CA MET A 110 -25.45 -32.40 -45.47
C MET A 110 -25.79 -30.91 -45.37
N VAL A 111 -27.00 -30.51 -45.78
CA VAL A 111 -27.42 -29.10 -45.81
C VAL A 111 -27.78 -28.59 -44.42
N THR A 112 -28.43 -29.40 -43.57
CA THR A 112 -28.81 -28.98 -42.22
C THR A 112 -27.66 -29.12 -41.22
N GLY A 113 -26.78 -30.11 -41.38
CA GLY A 113 -25.68 -30.36 -40.44
C GLY A 113 -24.53 -29.35 -40.52
N ASN A 114 -24.10 -28.97 -41.73
CA ASN A 114 -22.91 -28.13 -41.89
C ASN A 114 -23.09 -26.69 -41.38
N GLN A 115 -24.29 -26.11 -41.50
CA GLN A 115 -24.48 -24.70 -41.15
C GLN A 115 -24.51 -24.48 -39.64
N ALA A 116 -25.23 -25.33 -38.89
CA ALA A 116 -25.33 -25.25 -37.43
C ALA A 116 -23.96 -25.47 -36.75
N GLN A 117 -23.21 -26.49 -37.19
CA GLN A 117 -21.90 -26.83 -36.62
C GLN A 117 -20.87 -25.69 -36.80
N SER A 118 -20.92 -24.95 -37.91
CA SER A 118 -20.00 -23.84 -38.16
C SER A 118 -20.23 -22.62 -37.25
N VAL A 119 -21.48 -22.38 -36.83
CA VAL A 119 -21.83 -21.27 -35.93
C VAL A 119 -21.38 -21.60 -34.51
N ASP A 120 -21.61 -22.83 -34.06
CA ASP A 120 -21.23 -23.27 -32.72
C ASP A 120 -19.71 -23.30 -32.54
N GLU A 121 -18.94 -23.68 -33.56
CA GLU A 121 -17.48 -23.63 -33.47
C GLU A 121 -16.95 -22.19 -33.37
N ARG A 122 -17.53 -21.23 -34.13
CA ARG A 122 -17.16 -19.80 -34.02
C ARG A 122 -17.44 -19.25 -32.64
N ARG A 123 -18.62 -19.53 -32.07
CA ARG A 123 -18.95 -19.16 -30.68
C ARG A 123 -17.97 -19.76 -29.70
N ARG A 124 -17.66 -21.05 -29.85
CA ARG A 124 -16.74 -21.76 -28.96
C ARG A 124 -15.33 -21.19 -29.00
N VAL A 125 -14.84 -20.79 -30.18
CA VAL A 125 -13.54 -20.11 -30.33
C VAL A 125 -13.56 -18.75 -29.64
N TYR A 126 -14.61 -17.95 -29.86
CA TYR A 126 -14.74 -16.62 -29.25
C TYR A 126 -14.84 -16.67 -27.73
N LEU A 127 -15.68 -17.56 -27.19
CA LEU A 127 -15.81 -17.72 -25.73
C LEU A 127 -14.49 -18.17 -25.09
N ARG A 128 -13.73 -19.06 -25.73
CA ARG A 128 -12.36 -19.42 -25.29
C ARG A 128 -11.41 -18.21 -25.28
N HIS A 129 -11.51 -17.34 -26.28
CA HIS A 129 -10.73 -16.12 -26.33
C HIS A 129 -11.10 -15.17 -25.17
N ILE A 130 -12.40 -14.95 -24.92
CA ILE A 130 -12.88 -14.14 -23.79
C ILE A 130 -12.43 -14.71 -22.46
N ASP A 131 -12.50 -16.03 -22.25
CA ASP A 131 -12.07 -16.66 -21.01
C ASP A 131 -10.56 -16.50 -20.79
N ARG A 132 -9.74 -16.55 -21.85
CA ARG A 132 -8.31 -16.25 -21.78
C ARG A 132 -8.07 -14.80 -21.33
N CYS A 133 -8.74 -13.82 -21.93
CA CYS A 133 -8.61 -12.41 -21.56
C CYS A 133 -9.09 -12.13 -20.13
N ARG A 134 -10.19 -12.78 -19.70
CA ARG A 134 -10.67 -12.70 -18.32
C ARG A 134 -9.68 -13.28 -17.32
N ARG A 135 -9.04 -14.41 -17.64
CA ARG A 135 -8.02 -15.01 -16.80
C ARG A 135 -6.80 -14.09 -16.66
N GLU A 136 -6.32 -13.56 -17.78
CA GLU A 136 -5.20 -12.61 -17.79
C GLU A 136 -5.50 -11.35 -16.96
N SER A 137 -6.68 -10.76 -17.12
CA SER A 137 -7.11 -9.61 -16.29
C SER A 137 -7.21 -9.96 -14.80
N ARG A 138 -7.63 -11.18 -14.44
CA ARG A 138 -7.70 -11.62 -13.04
C ARG A 138 -6.32 -11.86 -12.44
N GLU A 139 -5.42 -12.49 -13.18
CA GLU A 139 -4.04 -12.71 -12.76
C GLU A 139 -3.35 -11.36 -12.48
N ASP A 140 -3.53 -10.35 -13.34
CA ASP A 140 -2.99 -9.00 -13.14
C ASP A 140 -3.68 -8.28 -11.95
N ALA A 141 -4.98 -8.47 -11.76
CA ALA A 141 -5.73 -7.90 -10.65
C ALA A 141 -5.33 -8.50 -9.28
N GLU A 142 -5.04 -9.80 -9.23
CA GLU A 142 -4.50 -10.49 -8.05
C GLU A 142 -3.09 -10.00 -7.71
N GLN A 143 -2.24 -9.76 -8.73
CA GLN A 143 -0.93 -9.15 -8.53
C GLN A 143 -1.07 -7.72 -7.97
N GLN A 144 -1.95 -6.89 -8.55
CA GLN A 144 -2.24 -5.55 -8.03
C GLN A 144 -2.68 -5.61 -6.56
N ARG A 145 -3.64 -6.48 -6.21
CA ARG A 145 -4.09 -6.64 -4.82
C ARG A 145 -2.95 -7.04 -3.90
N SER A 146 -2.18 -8.07 -4.25
CA SER A 146 -1.11 -8.57 -3.36
C SER A 146 0.00 -7.54 -3.15
N MET A 147 0.31 -6.70 -4.15
CA MET A 147 1.24 -5.58 -3.99
C MET A 147 0.68 -4.49 -3.08
N MET A 148 -0.60 -4.11 -3.25
CA MET A 148 -1.26 -3.13 -2.38
C MET A 148 -1.35 -3.63 -0.93
N GLU A 149 -1.73 -4.88 -0.71
CA GLU A 149 -1.74 -5.50 0.64
C GLU A 149 -0.34 -5.67 1.22
N PHE A 150 0.68 -5.85 0.38
CA PHE A 150 2.06 -5.90 0.86
C PHE A 150 2.49 -4.55 1.42
N VAL A 151 2.22 -3.46 0.70
CA VAL A 151 2.56 -2.08 1.12
C VAL A 151 1.69 -1.65 2.31
N ASP A 152 0.39 -1.91 2.24
CA ASP A 152 -0.61 -1.54 3.24
C ASP A 152 -1.29 -2.79 3.84
N PRO A 153 -0.59 -3.49 4.76
CA PRO A 153 -1.06 -4.74 5.35
C PRO A 153 -2.34 -4.56 6.17
N ASP A 154 -3.01 -5.67 6.43
CA ASP A 154 -4.12 -5.74 7.37
C ASP A 154 -3.64 -5.37 8.80
N PRO A 155 -4.38 -4.55 9.55
CA PRO A 155 -4.00 -4.14 10.91
C PRO A 155 -3.75 -5.32 11.86
N HIS A 156 -4.44 -6.44 11.69
CA HIS A 156 -4.24 -7.64 12.52
C HIS A 156 -2.93 -8.37 12.18
N ALA A 157 -2.33 -8.12 11.02
CA ALA A 157 -1.05 -8.70 10.62
C ALA A 157 0.17 -7.92 11.15
N LEU A 158 -0.03 -6.70 11.66
CA LEU A 158 1.05 -5.81 12.12
C LEU A 158 1.90 -6.41 13.25
N MET A 159 1.32 -7.28 14.08
CA MET A 159 2.07 -8.01 15.10
C MET A 159 3.25 -8.82 14.53
N LEU A 160 3.16 -9.28 13.29
CA LEU A 160 4.23 -10.04 12.62
C LEU A 160 5.40 -9.15 12.20
N PHE A 161 5.18 -7.84 12.13
CA PHE A 161 6.18 -6.88 11.67
C PHE A 161 7.12 -6.51 12.81
N VAL A 162 6.63 -6.52 14.05
CA VAL A 162 7.41 -6.16 15.23
C VAL A 162 8.67 -7.01 15.33
N GLY A 163 9.84 -6.34 15.27
CA GLY A 163 11.14 -6.99 15.32
C GLY A 163 11.61 -7.65 14.01
N SER A 164 10.81 -7.57 12.95
CA SER A 164 11.21 -7.96 11.60
C SER A 164 11.91 -6.80 10.88
N ALA A 165 12.47 -7.08 9.69
CA ALA A 165 13.04 -6.04 8.83
C ALA A 165 12.00 -5.04 8.28
N ARG A 166 10.71 -5.34 8.38
CA ARG A 166 9.60 -4.50 7.92
C ARG A 166 9.08 -3.52 8.97
N MET A 167 9.55 -3.63 10.21
CA MET A 167 9.25 -2.63 11.24
C MET A 167 10.01 -1.35 10.91
N TRP A 168 9.31 -0.22 10.91
CA TRP A 168 9.91 1.10 10.64
C TRP A 168 10.60 1.18 9.27
N GLU A 169 10.00 0.53 8.27
CA GLU A 169 10.52 0.51 6.90
C GLU A 169 10.27 1.81 6.12
N ARG A 170 9.30 2.65 6.54
CA ARG A 170 8.94 3.89 5.82
C ARG A 170 9.72 5.10 6.33
N GLY A 171 10.43 5.77 5.43
CA GLY A 171 11.21 6.99 5.70
C GLY A 171 10.57 8.26 5.16
N TRP A 172 11.11 9.43 5.53
CA TRP A 172 10.61 10.75 5.09
C TRP A 172 10.63 10.99 3.58
N TYR A 173 11.52 10.30 2.87
CA TYR A 173 11.70 10.45 1.43
C TYR A 173 10.87 9.45 0.61
N ASP A 174 10.13 8.57 1.27
CA ASP A 174 9.25 7.62 0.60
C ASP A 174 7.94 8.30 0.20
N ASP A 175 7.44 7.98 -1.00
CA ASP A 175 6.18 8.54 -1.53
C ASP A 175 4.95 8.17 -0.69
N ASP A 176 5.04 7.10 0.12
CA ASP A 176 3.99 6.63 1.01
C ASP A 176 4.25 6.91 2.49
N PHE A 177 5.17 7.84 2.77
CA PHE A 177 5.35 8.39 4.10
C PHE A 177 4.02 8.97 4.59
N THR A 178 3.58 8.54 5.77
CA THR A 178 2.30 8.93 6.40
C THR A 178 1.03 8.52 5.64
N HIS A 179 1.13 7.64 4.63
CA HIS A 179 -0.04 6.94 4.10
C HIS A 179 -0.49 5.86 5.07
N VAL A 180 -1.71 5.95 5.59
CA VAL A 180 -2.21 5.01 6.59
C VAL A 180 -3.50 4.37 6.13
N ARG A 181 -3.53 3.04 6.12
CA ARG A 181 -4.72 2.26 5.77
C ARG A 181 -5.85 2.51 6.77
N ILE A 182 -7.04 2.80 6.25
CA ILE A 182 -8.26 3.02 7.06
C ILE A 182 -9.31 1.92 6.84
N GLY A 183 -9.19 1.14 5.78
CA GLY A 183 -10.18 0.15 5.41
C GLY A 183 -9.91 -0.49 4.05
N THR A 184 -10.91 -1.23 3.57
CA THR A 184 -10.91 -1.80 2.22
C THR A 184 -12.09 -1.28 1.40
N ALA A 185 -11.86 -1.05 0.11
CA ALA A 185 -12.89 -0.60 -0.81
C ALA A 185 -12.73 -1.22 -2.20
N SER A 186 -13.70 -0.97 -3.06
CA SER A 186 -13.58 -1.25 -4.49
C SER A 186 -12.88 -0.09 -5.20
N GLN A 187 -11.81 -0.39 -5.93
CA GLN A 187 -11.09 0.57 -6.77
C GLN A 187 -11.09 0.14 -8.24
N ARG A 188 -10.68 1.03 -9.14
CA ARG A 188 -10.52 0.68 -10.56
C ARG A 188 -9.30 -0.22 -10.73
N ALA A 189 -9.48 -1.33 -11.45
CA ALA A 189 -8.35 -2.19 -11.82
C ALA A 189 -7.43 -1.45 -12.80
N ARG A 190 -6.10 -1.56 -12.60
CA ARG A 190 -5.11 -0.96 -13.51
C ARG A 190 -5.08 -1.68 -14.85
N THR A 191 -5.21 -3.01 -14.83
CA THR A 191 -5.40 -3.82 -16.04
C THR A 191 -6.87 -4.16 -16.24
N HIS A 192 -7.45 -3.77 -17.37
CA HIS A 192 -8.83 -4.10 -17.69
C HIS A 192 -9.01 -4.48 -19.16
N VAL A 193 -10.08 -5.23 -19.44
CA VAL A 193 -10.45 -5.61 -20.80
C VAL A 193 -11.06 -4.39 -21.49
N SER A 194 -10.63 -4.10 -22.71
CA SER A 194 -11.19 -3.04 -23.54
C SER A 194 -11.61 -3.57 -24.91
N ILE A 195 -12.52 -2.86 -25.57
CA ILE A 195 -12.94 -3.19 -26.94
C ILE A 195 -11.95 -2.52 -27.88
N GLY A 196 -11.37 -3.27 -28.82
CA GLY A 196 -10.51 -2.71 -29.86
C GLY A 196 -11.27 -1.81 -30.86
N GLU A 197 -10.60 -1.44 -31.96
CA GLU A 197 -11.19 -0.59 -33.00
C GLU A 197 -12.53 -1.16 -33.50
N THR A 198 -13.56 -0.31 -33.40
CA THR A 198 -14.94 -0.74 -33.56
C THR A 198 -15.36 -0.54 -35.02
N ASN A 199 -15.52 -1.63 -35.78
CA ASN A 199 -16.34 -1.57 -36.98
C ASN A 199 -17.82 -1.56 -36.54
N ALA A 200 -18.64 -0.70 -37.15
CA ALA A 200 -20.07 -0.64 -36.86
C ALA A 200 -20.76 -1.92 -37.38
N VAL A 201 -20.78 -2.96 -36.55
CA VAL A 201 -21.45 -4.24 -36.83
C VAL A 201 -22.84 -4.18 -36.21
N GLU A 202 -23.88 -4.10 -37.04
CA GLU A 202 -25.28 -3.98 -36.59
C GLU A 202 -25.85 -5.31 -36.04
N ASP A 203 -25.35 -6.45 -36.49
CA ASP A 203 -25.87 -7.79 -36.16
C ASP A 203 -24.83 -8.65 -35.43
N ILE A 204 -24.69 -8.48 -34.12
CA ILE A 204 -23.73 -9.22 -33.28
C ILE A 204 -24.39 -10.45 -32.64
N ASP A 205 -23.67 -11.57 -32.49
CA ASP A 205 -24.18 -12.73 -31.75
C ASP A 205 -24.48 -12.38 -30.27
N PRO A 206 -25.71 -12.60 -29.77
CA PRO A 206 -26.13 -12.13 -28.45
C PRO A 206 -25.42 -12.85 -27.29
N ILE A 207 -25.00 -14.10 -27.47
CA ILE A 207 -24.30 -14.87 -26.42
C ILE A 207 -22.89 -14.32 -26.28
N CYS A 208 -22.20 -14.14 -27.41
CA CYS A 208 -20.85 -13.57 -27.44
C CYS A 208 -20.84 -12.11 -26.95
N ALA A 209 -21.85 -11.30 -27.33
CA ALA A 209 -22.00 -9.93 -26.84
C ALA A 209 -22.22 -9.86 -25.32
N LEU A 210 -23.04 -10.76 -24.75
CA LEU A 210 -23.25 -10.83 -23.31
C LEU A 210 -21.97 -11.24 -22.56
N ALA A 211 -21.22 -12.21 -23.10
CA ALA A 211 -19.96 -12.64 -22.54
C ALA A 211 -18.92 -11.51 -22.51
N LEU A 212 -18.79 -10.76 -23.62
CA LEU A 212 -17.95 -9.58 -23.70
C LEU A 212 -18.36 -8.52 -22.68
N ARG A 213 -19.65 -8.16 -22.61
CA ARG A 213 -20.15 -7.15 -21.67
C ARG A 213 -19.87 -7.52 -20.20
N ARG A 214 -19.94 -8.81 -19.85
CA ARG A 214 -19.57 -9.31 -18.52
C ARG A 214 -18.07 -9.18 -18.28
N ALA A 215 -17.24 -9.59 -19.24
CA ALA A 215 -15.78 -9.47 -19.14
C ALA A 215 -15.33 -8.01 -18.95
N LEU A 216 -15.90 -7.07 -19.69
CA LEU A 216 -15.64 -5.63 -19.54
C LEU A 216 -15.99 -5.14 -18.13
N ARG A 217 -17.19 -5.48 -17.62
CA ARG A 217 -17.62 -5.04 -16.29
C ARG A 217 -16.80 -5.64 -15.16
N GLU A 218 -16.51 -6.94 -15.23
CA GLU A 218 -15.75 -7.64 -14.19
C GLU A 218 -14.29 -7.19 -14.13
N SER A 219 -13.68 -6.83 -15.26
CA SER A 219 -12.28 -6.41 -15.31
C SER A 219 -12.05 -4.96 -14.91
N LEU A 220 -13.11 -4.15 -14.76
CA LEU A 220 -12.97 -2.73 -14.41
C LEU A 220 -12.78 -2.46 -12.92
N VAL A 221 -13.29 -3.34 -12.06
CA VAL A 221 -13.39 -3.08 -10.62
C VAL A 221 -12.65 -4.17 -9.84
N LEU A 222 -11.66 -3.75 -9.06
CA LEU A 222 -10.95 -4.57 -8.10
C LEU A 222 -11.58 -4.33 -6.72
N SER A 223 -12.17 -5.37 -6.13
CA SER A 223 -12.82 -5.28 -4.82
C SER A 223 -11.87 -5.67 -3.69
N ASP A 224 -12.19 -5.21 -2.48
CA ASP A 224 -11.47 -5.51 -1.24
C ASP A 224 -9.97 -5.18 -1.32
N VAL A 225 -9.65 -3.96 -1.75
CA VAL A 225 -8.28 -3.43 -1.76
C VAL A 225 -8.11 -2.35 -0.70
N PRO A 226 -6.93 -2.24 -0.09
CA PRO A 226 -6.69 -1.26 0.96
C PRO A 226 -6.90 0.16 0.43
N VAL A 227 -7.57 0.97 1.23
CA VAL A 227 -7.71 2.41 1.04
C VAL A 227 -6.93 3.10 2.15
N CYS A 228 -6.07 4.01 1.74
CA CYS A 228 -5.19 4.73 2.63
C CYS A 228 -5.55 6.21 2.68
N LEU A 229 -5.32 6.80 3.84
CA LEU A 229 -5.41 8.21 4.10
C LEU A 229 -3.99 8.77 4.16
N ALA A 230 -3.70 9.80 3.36
CA ALA A 230 -2.44 10.51 3.43
C ALA A 230 -2.48 11.53 4.56
N LEU A 231 -2.03 11.16 5.76
CA LEU A 231 -2.12 12.03 6.93
C LEU A 231 -1.33 13.35 6.75
N GLY A 232 -0.23 13.33 6.00
CA GLY A 232 0.55 14.53 5.70
C GLY A 232 -0.16 15.55 4.81
N ASP A 233 -1.18 15.13 4.05
CA ASP A 233 -1.93 16.02 3.15
C ASP A 233 -3.08 16.75 3.87
N PHE A 234 -3.49 16.29 5.05
CA PHE A 234 -4.60 16.84 5.82
C PHE A 234 -4.11 17.46 7.14
N SER A 235 -4.44 18.73 7.36
CA SER A 235 -4.18 19.40 8.65
C SER A 235 -4.99 18.78 9.78
N THR A 236 -6.25 18.43 9.50
CA THR A 236 -7.18 17.85 10.47
C THR A 236 -7.93 16.67 9.86
N VAL A 237 -7.93 15.54 10.56
CA VAL A 237 -8.68 14.33 10.25
C VAL A 237 -9.68 14.10 11.38
N TYR A 238 -10.96 14.26 11.10
CA TYR A 238 -12.02 13.92 12.05
C TYR A 238 -12.54 12.51 11.77
N ILE A 239 -12.58 11.65 12.79
CA ILE A 239 -13.16 10.30 12.70
C ILE A 239 -14.23 10.16 13.77
N GLY A 240 -15.48 10.33 13.35
CA GLY A 240 -16.66 10.19 14.20
C GLY A 240 -17.33 8.82 14.12
N GLY A 241 -18.39 8.63 14.91
CA GLY A 241 -19.24 7.43 14.87
C GLY A 241 -18.95 6.42 15.99
N ALA A 242 -19.81 5.42 16.12
CA ALA A 242 -19.73 4.43 17.20
C ALA A 242 -18.44 3.59 17.14
N ASP A 243 -17.92 3.35 15.93
CA ASP A 243 -16.69 2.59 15.72
C ASP A 243 -15.44 3.48 15.56
N GLY A 244 -15.58 4.82 15.65
CA GLY A 244 -14.50 5.77 15.37
C GLY A 244 -13.21 5.52 16.16
N ARG A 245 -13.30 5.24 17.47
CA ARG A 245 -12.11 4.93 18.28
C ARG A 245 -11.42 3.62 17.85
N LYS A 246 -12.16 2.62 17.34
CA LYS A 246 -11.56 1.37 16.83
C LYS A 246 -10.79 1.60 15.53
N VAL A 247 -11.31 2.47 14.66
CA VAL A 247 -10.65 2.86 13.41
C VAL A 247 -9.39 3.67 13.70
N VAL A 248 -9.47 4.64 14.62
CA VAL A 248 -8.31 5.43 15.05
C VAL A 248 -7.23 4.52 15.63
N ARG A 249 -7.58 3.50 16.43
CA ARG A 249 -6.60 2.52 16.91
C ARG A 249 -5.94 1.71 15.79
N ALA A 250 -6.70 1.28 14.78
CA ALA A 250 -6.13 0.58 13.62
C ALA A 250 -5.17 1.48 12.83
N LEU A 251 -5.57 2.74 12.61
CA LEU A 251 -4.76 3.77 11.96
C LEU A 251 -3.45 4.01 12.74
N LEU A 252 -3.54 4.18 14.06
CA LEU A 252 -2.36 4.37 14.91
C LEU A 252 -1.46 3.15 14.95
N ALA A 253 -2.01 1.94 15.01
CA ALA A 253 -1.25 0.69 14.94
C ALA A 253 -0.39 0.63 13.66
N GLN A 254 -0.98 0.96 12.52
CA GLN A 254 -0.30 1.00 11.23
C GLN A 254 0.80 2.08 11.23
N LEU A 255 0.48 3.29 11.72
CA LEU A 255 1.41 4.41 11.77
C LEU A 255 2.67 4.09 12.60
N VAL A 256 2.50 3.58 13.83
CA VAL A 256 3.61 3.29 14.75
C VAL A 256 4.47 2.10 14.31
N THR A 257 3.86 1.13 13.63
CA THR A 257 4.58 -0.08 13.19
C THR A 257 5.44 0.21 11.97
N LEU A 258 4.96 1.06 11.05
CA LEU A 258 5.63 1.31 9.76
C LEU A 258 6.59 2.51 9.78
N HIS A 259 6.47 3.42 10.75
CA HIS A 259 7.34 4.60 10.88
C HIS A 259 8.10 4.56 12.20
N GLY A 260 9.38 4.95 12.21
CA GLY A 260 10.18 5.03 13.43
C GLY A 260 9.80 6.22 14.33
N PRO A 261 10.13 6.18 15.63
CA PRO A 261 9.87 7.27 16.58
C PRO A 261 10.64 8.57 16.27
N GLU A 262 11.71 8.50 15.49
CA GLU A 262 12.42 9.66 14.94
C GLU A 262 11.63 10.39 13.85
N ALA A 263 10.74 9.67 13.16
CA ALA A 263 10.03 10.19 12.01
C ALA A 263 8.65 10.72 12.38
N VAL A 264 7.99 10.07 13.34
CA VAL A 264 6.65 10.40 13.81
C VAL A 264 6.62 10.39 15.34
N ARG A 265 6.05 11.44 15.95
CA ARG A 265 5.75 11.51 17.38
C ARG A 265 4.25 11.59 17.60
N ILE A 266 3.77 10.94 18.65
CA ILE A 266 2.34 10.88 18.96
C ILE A 266 2.10 11.54 20.31
N MET A 267 1.16 12.48 20.33
CA MET A 267 0.67 13.11 21.56
C MET A 267 -0.84 12.96 21.62
N VAL A 268 -1.40 12.73 22.81
CA VAL A 268 -2.84 12.53 23.00
C VAL A 268 -3.37 13.53 24.00
N CYS A 269 -4.40 14.29 23.63
CA CYS A 269 -5.22 15.08 24.53
C CYS A 269 -6.54 14.33 24.80
N GLY A 270 -6.70 13.80 25.99
CA GLY A 270 -7.84 12.98 26.38
C GLY A 270 -7.63 12.33 27.74
N HIS A 271 -8.63 11.56 28.19
CA HIS A 271 -8.52 10.90 29.48
C HIS A 271 -7.48 9.75 29.43
N PRO A 272 -6.48 9.69 30.33
CA PRO A 272 -5.42 8.66 30.33
C PRO A 272 -5.95 7.23 30.28
N ARG A 273 -7.07 6.97 30.96
CA ARG A 273 -7.70 5.64 31.00
C ARG A 273 -8.22 5.16 29.64
N SER A 274 -8.47 6.07 28.69
CA SER A 274 -8.88 5.71 27.33
C SER A 274 -7.72 5.27 26.46
N TRP A 275 -6.47 5.52 26.89
CA TRP A 275 -5.25 5.30 26.13
C TRP A 275 -4.15 4.62 26.98
N PRO A 276 -4.45 3.48 27.65
CA PRO A 276 -3.51 2.84 28.58
C PRO A 276 -2.24 2.27 27.92
N TRP A 277 -2.28 2.07 26.61
CA TRP A 277 -1.18 1.54 25.80
C TRP A 277 -0.15 2.61 25.40
N LEU A 278 -0.51 3.89 25.45
CA LEU A 278 0.30 5.00 24.93
C LEU A 278 1.73 5.01 25.47
N PRO A 279 1.98 4.88 26.80
CA PRO A 279 3.33 4.98 27.36
C PRO A 279 4.28 3.86 26.91
N TRP A 280 3.75 2.76 26.38
CA TRP A 280 4.56 1.63 25.90
C TRP A 280 5.08 1.86 24.49
N VAL A 281 4.50 2.78 23.73
CA VAL A 281 4.89 3.04 22.35
C VAL A 281 6.10 3.99 22.34
N PRO A 282 7.21 3.64 21.64
CA PRO A 282 8.40 4.49 21.56
C PRO A 282 8.12 5.91 21.04
N HIS A 283 7.09 6.08 20.21
CA HIS A 283 6.67 7.36 19.62
C HIS A 283 6.08 8.37 20.60
N SER A 284 5.73 7.93 21.82
CA SER A 284 5.24 8.81 22.91
C SER A 284 6.34 9.24 23.87
N ASP A 285 7.55 8.67 23.76
CA ASP A 285 8.63 8.85 24.72
C ASP A 285 8.22 8.59 26.19
N GLY A 286 7.29 7.63 26.39
CA GLY A 286 6.76 7.28 27.71
C GLY A 286 5.74 8.26 28.29
N GLN A 287 5.32 9.27 27.52
CA GLN A 287 4.29 10.21 27.95
C GLN A 287 2.90 9.56 28.01
N GLU A 288 2.14 9.91 29.06
CA GLU A 288 0.72 9.57 29.16
C GLU A 288 -0.15 10.58 28.38
N ALA A 289 -1.43 10.26 28.21
CA ALA A 289 -2.36 11.21 27.59
C ALA A 289 -2.58 12.42 28.51
N PHE A 290 -2.54 13.61 27.94
CA PHE A 290 -2.76 14.85 28.66
C PHE A 290 -4.26 15.09 28.86
N SER A 291 -4.68 15.23 30.12
CA SER A 291 -6.09 15.53 30.42
C SER A 291 -6.43 17.00 30.17
N ASP A 292 -5.46 17.89 30.33
CA ASP A 292 -5.61 19.34 30.15
C ASP A 292 -4.96 19.79 28.83
N PRO A 293 -5.71 20.49 27.95
CA PRO A 293 -5.14 21.07 26.74
C PRO A 293 -3.96 22.03 26.99
N GLU A 294 -3.90 22.73 28.13
CA GLU A 294 -2.80 23.65 28.43
C GLU A 294 -1.46 22.92 28.62
N GLU A 295 -1.49 21.72 29.22
CA GLU A 295 -0.30 20.88 29.39
C GLU A 295 0.24 20.39 28.04
N VAL A 296 -0.66 20.06 27.11
CA VAL A 296 -0.29 19.69 25.74
C VAL A 296 0.44 20.84 25.05
N VAL A 297 -0.10 22.05 25.13
CA VAL A 297 0.52 23.24 24.50
C VAL A 297 1.90 23.48 25.09
N LYS A 298 2.05 23.36 26.42
CA LYS A 298 3.36 23.51 27.06
C LYS A 298 4.36 22.45 26.57
N ALA A 299 3.94 21.19 26.46
CA ALA A 299 4.81 20.12 25.95
C ALA A 299 5.17 20.35 24.46
N LEU A 300 4.25 20.88 23.66
CA LEU A 300 4.50 21.28 22.27
C LEU A 300 5.46 22.46 22.17
N ASP A 301 5.36 23.45 23.06
CA ASP A 301 6.27 24.60 23.15
C ASP A 301 7.70 24.15 23.50
N GLU A 302 7.85 23.23 24.45
CA GLU A 302 9.14 22.63 24.82
C GLU A 302 9.77 21.90 23.62
N LEU A 303 8.99 21.05 22.94
CA LEU A 303 9.43 20.33 21.74
C LEU A 303 9.81 21.28 20.59
N TRP A 304 9.04 22.36 20.40
CA TRP A 304 9.31 23.35 19.36
C TRP A 304 10.55 24.19 19.66
N SER A 305 10.74 24.56 20.92
CA SER A 305 11.91 25.32 21.38
C SER A 305 13.20 24.54 21.13
N ASP A 306 13.22 23.26 21.46
CA ASP A 306 14.38 22.38 21.21
C ASP A 306 14.71 22.29 19.71
N ARG A 307 13.68 22.18 18.87
CA ARG A 307 13.84 22.18 17.41
C ARG A 307 14.36 23.52 16.86
N SER A 308 13.89 24.64 17.43
CA SER A 308 14.27 25.98 17.00
C SER A 308 15.71 26.35 17.40
N GLY A 309 16.24 25.71 18.45
CA GLY A 309 17.61 25.91 18.95
C GLY A 309 18.68 25.11 18.18
N ALA A 310 18.29 24.02 17.50
CA ALA A 310 19.17 23.28 16.61
C ALA A 310 19.43 24.07 15.33
N SER A 311 20.70 24.36 15.05
CA SER A 311 21.16 25.08 13.85
C SER A 311 20.49 24.57 12.58
N VAL A 312 19.74 25.46 11.91
CA VAL A 312 19.04 25.26 10.63
C VAL A 312 20.01 24.81 9.53
N SER A 313 20.30 23.51 9.46
CA SER A 313 20.74 22.82 8.25
C SER A 313 19.48 22.39 7.48
N ARG A 314 19.52 22.51 6.16
CA ARG A 314 18.35 22.49 5.27
C ARG A 314 17.64 21.12 5.11
N ASP A 315 18.09 20.08 5.81
CA ASP A 315 17.54 18.71 5.71
C ASP A 315 16.76 18.26 6.96
N ASP A 316 16.70 19.06 8.04
CA ASP A 316 16.19 18.62 9.33
C ASP A 316 14.70 18.99 9.55
N SER A 317 13.82 18.29 8.82
CA SER A 317 12.40 18.28 9.16
C SER A 317 12.21 17.35 10.35
N GLY A 318 12.43 17.83 11.58
CA GLY A 318 12.20 17.05 12.80
C GLY A 318 10.85 16.31 12.81
N PRO A 319 10.66 15.32 13.70
CA PRO A 319 9.57 14.34 13.64
C PRO A 319 8.22 15.01 13.40
N GLN A 320 7.41 14.43 12.51
CA GLN A 320 6.03 14.86 12.36
C GLN A 320 5.26 14.57 13.64
N VAL A 321 4.69 15.62 14.24
CA VAL A 321 3.90 15.49 15.46
C VAL A 321 2.45 15.29 15.06
N VAL A 322 1.92 14.11 15.40
CA VAL A 322 0.52 13.73 15.25
C VAL A 322 -0.16 13.92 16.60
N LEU A 323 -1.07 14.89 16.66
CA LEU A 323 -1.85 15.16 17.87
C LEU A 323 -3.22 14.49 17.78
N ILE A 324 -3.55 13.66 18.76
CA ILE A 324 -4.85 13.00 18.86
C ILE A 324 -5.70 13.73 19.89
N ILE A 325 -6.95 14.05 19.53
CA ILE A 325 -7.90 14.71 20.40
C ILE A 325 -9.07 13.75 20.66
N ASP A 326 -9.18 13.25 21.89
CA ASP A 326 -10.32 12.48 22.39
C ASP A 326 -10.94 13.19 23.59
N GLY A 327 -11.59 14.32 23.32
CA GLY A 327 -12.13 15.17 24.38
C GLY A 327 -12.54 16.55 23.90
N ALA A 328 -12.94 17.40 24.84
CA ALA A 328 -13.42 18.75 24.55
C ALA A 328 -12.27 19.77 24.35
N ALA A 329 -11.13 19.35 23.80
CA ALA A 329 -10.01 20.24 23.56
C ALA A 329 -10.35 21.26 22.47
N PRO A 330 -9.98 22.55 22.64
CA PRO A 330 -10.30 23.60 21.69
C PRO A 330 -9.47 23.49 20.40
N LEU A 331 -10.04 24.01 19.31
CA LEU A 331 -9.39 24.12 17.99
C LEU A 331 -8.03 24.84 18.01
N THR A 332 -7.80 25.70 19.01
CA THR A 332 -6.55 26.46 19.13
C THR A 332 -5.31 25.57 19.21
N VAL A 333 -5.43 24.34 19.70
CA VAL A 333 -4.31 23.40 19.79
C VAL A 333 -3.86 22.89 18.41
N ALA A 334 -4.77 22.82 17.42
CA ALA A 334 -4.41 22.42 16.05
C ALA A 334 -3.51 23.43 15.33
N HIS A 335 -3.60 24.71 15.66
CA HIS A 335 -2.84 25.76 14.98
C HIS A 335 -1.42 25.95 15.53
N HIS A 336 -0.98 25.08 16.44
CA HIS A 336 0.37 25.15 16.99
C HIS A 336 1.40 24.77 15.91
N PRO A 337 2.49 25.55 15.70
CA PRO A 337 3.43 25.33 14.60
C PRO A 337 4.19 24.00 14.66
N ALA A 338 4.26 23.37 15.84
CA ALA A 338 4.86 22.06 16.01
C ALA A 338 3.99 20.90 15.52
N VAL A 339 2.67 21.09 15.42
CA VAL A 339 1.72 20.04 15.06
C VAL A 339 1.64 19.95 13.54
N THR A 340 1.83 18.73 13.01
CA THR A 340 1.77 18.49 11.56
C THR A 340 0.37 18.07 11.13
N SER A 341 -0.24 17.15 11.88
CA SER A 341 -1.61 16.70 11.63
C SER A 341 -2.33 16.42 12.94
N VAL A 342 -3.65 16.65 12.93
CA VAL A 342 -4.54 16.43 14.08
C VAL A 342 -5.54 15.35 13.75
N ILE A 343 -5.67 14.36 14.63
CA ILE A 343 -6.69 13.31 14.53
C ILE A 343 -7.71 13.51 15.65
N VAL A 344 -8.95 13.82 15.29
CA VAL A 344 -10.03 14.05 16.26
C VAL A 344 -10.93 12.83 16.33
N VAL A 345 -11.16 12.32 17.54
CA VAL A 345 -11.97 11.13 17.80
C VAL A 345 -13.38 11.54 18.24
N GLY A 346 -14.32 11.52 17.30
CA GLY A 346 -15.73 11.85 17.52
C GLY A 346 -16.56 10.66 18.01
N THR A 347 -16.28 10.12 19.21
CA THR A 347 -17.11 9.04 19.76
C THR A 347 -18.41 9.58 20.38
N PRO A 348 -19.55 8.87 20.23
CA PRO A 348 -20.78 9.19 20.95
C PRO A 348 -20.54 9.06 22.45
N ASP A 349 -21.07 10.01 23.22
CA ASP A 349 -20.92 10.09 24.68
C ASP A 349 -21.15 8.73 25.34
N GLU A 350 -20.13 8.20 26.02
CA GLU A 350 -20.38 7.14 27.01
C GLU A 350 -21.05 7.76 28.24
N ASP A 351 -22.03 7.04 28.79
CA ASP A 351 -23.09 7.53 29.68
C ASP A 351 -22.67 8.06 31.07
N VAL A 352 -21.40 8.43 31.27
CA VAL A 352 -20.81 8.77 32.57
C VAL A 352 -20.34 10.23 32.65
N MET A 353 -20.98 11.15 31.93
CA MET A 353 -20.68 12.59 32.04
C MET A 353 -21.91 13.43 32.45
N PRO A 354 -21.74 14.50 33.26
CA PRO A 354 -22.77 15.51 33.50
C PRO A 354 -23.27 16.15 32.21
N GLU A 355 -24.57 16.47 32.14
CA GLU A 355 -25.22 17.01 30.93
C GLU A 355 -24.55 18.28 30.38
N THR A 356 -24.05 19.16 31.26
CA THR A 356 -23.33 20.38 30.87
C THR A 356 -22.02 20.08 30.14
N GLN A 357 -21.27 19.06 30.60
CA GLN A 357 -20.03 18.62 29.96
C GLN A 357 -20.31 17.91 28.65
N ARG A 358 -21.38 17.11 28.57
CA ARG A 358 -21.83 16.49 27.30
C ARG A 358 -22.16 17.54 26.25
N GLN A 359 -22.92 18.57 26.61
CA GLN A 359 -23.27 19.67 25.70
C GLN A 359 -22.03 20.43 25.22
N GLN A 360 -21.11 20.75 26.14
CA GLN A 360 -19.85 21.39 25.77
C GLN A 360 -19.01 20.53 24.83
N ARG A 361 -18.85 19.22 25.13
CA ARG A 361 -18.11 18.29 24.29
C ARG A 361 -18.75 18.18 22.90
N ARG A 362 -20.08 18.06 22.83
CA ARG A 362 -20.81 17.99 21.55
C ARG A 362 -20.58 19.24 20.72
N HIS A 363 -20.68 20.43 21.31
CA HIS A 363 -20.44 21.68 20.60
C HIS A 363 -19.01 21.76 20.05
N VAL A 364 -18.01 21.36 20.83
CA VAL A 364 -16.62 21.31 20.39
C VAL A 364 -16.43 20.28 19.26
N MET A 365 -17.06 19.11 19.36
CA MET A 365 -16.97 18.08 18.32
C MET A 365 -17.64 18.50 17.01
N GLU A 366 -18.76 19.21 17.07
CA GLU A 366 -19.41 19.81 15.89
C GLU A 366 -18.50 20.84 15.21
N GLN A 367 -17.78 21.65 16.01
CA GLN A 367 -16.79 22.58 15.47
C GLN A 367 -15.62 21.86 14.77
N TRP A 368 -15.12 20.76 15.34
CA TRP A 368 -14.08 19.94 14.72
C TRP A 368 -14.55 19.23 13.46
N GLU A 369 -15.77 18.69 13.44
CA GLU A 369 -16.35 18.05 12.25
C GLU A 369 -16.51 19.08 11.12
N ALA A 370 -16.98 20.30 11.44
CA ALA A 370 -17.08 21.38 10.48
C ALA A 370 -15.70 21.84 9.97
N HIS A 371 -14.73 22.03 10.86
CA HIS A 371 -13.37 22.42 10.48
C HIS A 371 -12.70 21.37 9.59
N ALA A 372 -12.85 20.08 9.93
CA ALA A 372 -12.33 18.99 9.12
C ALA A 372 -13.04 18.86 7.77
N ALA A 373 -14.32 19.22 7.66
CA ALA A 373 -15.01 19.28 6.38
C ALA A 373 -14.51 20.42 5.46
N ASP A 374 -14.00 21.52 6.06
CA ASP A 374 -13.52 22.70 5.32
C ASP A 374 -12.03 22.63 4.98
N GLU A 375 -11.17 22.27 5.93
CA GLU A 375 -9.69 22.32 5.80
C GLU A 375 -9.00 20.95 5.82
N GLY A 376 -9.76 19.86 5.96
CA GLY A 376 -9.21 18.53 6.14
C GLY A 376 -10.08 17.42 5.57
N ILE A 377 -10.33 16.39 6.38
CA ILE A 377 -11.30 15.34 6.04
C ILE A 377 -12.14 14.93 7.26
N ALA A 378 -13.46 14.90 7.08
CA ALA A 378 -14.39 14.39 8.08
C ALA A 378 -14.92 13.00 7.65
N LEU A 379 -14.60 12.00 8.46
CA LEU A 379 -14.98 10.60 8.29
C LEU A 379 -15.92 10.18 9.41
N ARG A 380 -16.79 9.23 9.10
CA ARG A 380 -17.73 8.62 10.04
C ARG A 380 -17.69 7.11 9.91
N ALA A 381 -17.42 6.44 11.02
CA ALA A 381 -17.33 4.99 11.14
C ALA A 381 -18.50 4.44 11.96
N ASP A 382 -19.48 3.85 11.27
CA ASP A 382 -20.66 3.23 11.88
C ASP A 382 -20.91 1.86 11.27
N HIS A 383 -21.21 0.86 12.12
CA HIS A 383 -21.52 -0.51 11.71
C HIS A 383 -20.41 -1.15 10.86
N GLY A 384 -19.15 -0.83 11.15
CA GLY A 384 -17.99 -1.30 10.41
C GLY A 384 -17.82 -0.70 9.01
N MET A 385 -18.59 0.34 8.63
CA MET A 385 -18.41 1.04 7.35
C MET A 385 -17.86 2.44 7.57
N ILE A 386 -17.01 2.91 6.66
CA ILE A 386 -16.51 4.29 6.64
C ILE A 386 -17.27 5.09 5.59
N SER A 387 -17.75 6.25 6.01
CA SER A 387 -18.35 7.25 5.15
C SER A 387 -17.58 8.56 5.24
N ALA A 388 -17.40 9.25 4.11
CA ALA A 388 -16.84 10.60 4.08
C ALA A 388 -17.99 11.62 4.09
N LEU A 389 -17.84 12.70 4.85
CA LEU A 389 -18.75 13.83 4.80
C LEU A 389 -18.40 14.69 3.58
N THR A 390 -19.31 14.73 2.61
CA THR A 390 -19.19 15.52 1.38
C THR A 390 -20.23 16.64 1.37
N THR A 391 -20.13 17.56 0.41
CA THR A 391 -21.14 18.60 0.17
C THR A 391 -22.54 18.02 -0.13
N SER A 392 -22.61 16.80 -0.67
CA SER A 392 -23.87 16.05 -0.91
C SER A 392 -24.36 15.25 0.30
N GLY A 393 -23.65 15.28 1.43
CA GLY A 393 -23.92 14.46 2.61
C GLY A 393 -22.90 13.35 2.81
N LEU A 394 -23.26 12.34 3.60
CA LEU A 394 -22.39 11.19 3.89
C LEU A 394 -22.38 10.22 2.70
N ASP A 395 -21.18 9.93 2.19
CA ASP A 395 -20.96 8.93 1.14
C ASP A 395 -20.16 7.75 1.70
N THR A 396 -20.76 6.56 1.68
CA THR A 396 -20.15 5.33 2.21
C THR A 396 -19.31 4.67 1.13
N PHE A 397 -18.01 4.52 1.37
CA PHE A 397 -17.06 4.07 0.35
C PHE A 397 -16.21 2.86 0.73
N ALA A 398 -16.02 2.58 2.03
CA ALA A 398 -15.11 1.53 2.49
C ALA A 398 -15.65 0.73 3.68
N GLN A 399 -15.23 -0.53 3.77
CA GLN A 399 -15.29 -1.32 5.00
C GLN A 399 -14.18 -0.85 5.93
N ALA A 400 -14.51 -0.52 7.17
CA ALA A 400 -13.58 0.02 8.15
C ALA A 400 -12.63 -1.05 8.70
N ASP A 401 -11.34 -0.73 8.74
CA ASP A 401 -10.38 -1.46 9.54
C ASP A 401 -10.55 -1.07 11.01
N MET A 402 -10.58 -2.05 11.90
CA MET A 402 -10.89 -1.84 13.32
C MET A 402 -9.95 -2.65 14.19
N LEU A 403 -9.44 -2.02 15.24
CA LEU A 403 -8.62 -2.69 16.25
C LEU A 403 -9.22 -2.50 17.64
N SER A 404 -9.21 -3.57 18.43
CA SER A 404 -9.56 -3.50 19.85
C SER A 404 -8.47 -2.79 20.65
N GLU A 405 -8.82 -2.35 21.85
CA GLU A 405 -7.84 -1.76 22.76
C GLU A 405 -6.77 -2.77 23.20
N GLN A 406 -7.17 -4.03 23.42
CA GLN A 406 -6.26 -5.08 23.86
C GLN A 406 -5.24 -5.45 22.79
N GLU A 407 -5.66 -5.51 21.52
CA GLU A 407 -4.75 -5.79 20.41
C GLU A 407 -3.69 -4.70 20.26
N LEU A 408 -4.08 -3.43 20.39
CA LEU A 408 -3.13 -2.32 20.33
C LEU A 408 -2.20 -2.28 21.55
N ASP A 409 -2.68 -2.61 22.75
CA ASP A 409 -1.84 -2.71 23.95
C ASP A 409 -0.77 -3.81 23.81
N VAL A 410 -1.14 -4.97 23.25
CA VAL A 410 -0.18 -6.04 22.97
C VAL A 410 0.87 -5.58 21.94
N LEU A 411 0.44 -4.91 20.88
CA LEU A 411 1.35 -4.34 19.87
C LEU A 411 2.32 -3.34 20.50
N ALA A 412 1.80 -2.35 21.24
CA ALA A 412 2.58 -1.32 21.92
C ALA A 412 3.63 -1.93 22.86
N ARG A 413 3.22 -2.86 23.73
CA ARG A 413 4.14 -3.55 24.65
C ARG A 413 5.21 -4.37 23.94
N SER A 414 4.83 -5.01 22.83
CA SER A 414 5.79 -5.78 22.03
C SER A 414 6.84 -4.89 21.34
N MET A 415 6.48 -3.66 21.03
CA MET A 415 7.35 -2.65 20.42
C MET A 415 8.23 -1.92 21.45
N ALA A 416 7.81 -1.80 22.71
CA ALA A 416 8.53 -1.07 23.77
C ALA A 416 10.01 -1.47 23.96
N ARG A 417 10.35 -2.70 23.60
CA ARG A 417 11.73 -3.23 23.65
C ARG A 417 12.62 -2.78 22.49
N TYR A 418 12.07 -2.10 21.48
CA TYR A 418 12.81 -1.66 20.31
C TYR A 418 12.99 -0.15 20.32
N THR A 419 14.10 0.33 19.80
CA THR A 419 14.37 1.76 19.63
C THR A 419 15.15 1.99 18.35
N ARG A 420 15.15 3.24 17.87
CA ARG A 420 15.98 3.70 16.77
C ARG A 420 17.27 4.33 17.32
N PRO A 421 18.36 4.41 16.52
CA PRO A 421 19.59 5.03 16.96
C PRO A 421 19.44 6.56 16.98
N THR A 422 18.68 7.10 17.93
CA THR A 422 18.50 8.54 18.14
C THR A 422 19.76 9.15 18.76
N ALA A 423 20.01 10.45 18.58
CA ALA A 423 21.19 11.14 19.12
C ALA A 423 21.39 10.91 20.63
N ASP A 424 20.31 10.89 21.42
CA ASP A 424 20.37 10.62 22.87
C ASP A 424 20.77 9.18 23.20
N VAL A 425 20.23 8.22 22.43
CA VAL A 425 20.60 6.80 22.55
C VAL A 425 22.08 6.64 22.20
N LEU A 426 22.55 7.28 21.14
CA LEU A 426 23.95 7.21 20.71
C LEU A 426 24.91 7.92 21.67
N ALA A 427 24.50 9.04 22.26
CA ALA A 427 25.28 9.76 23.27
C ALA A 427 25.54 8.88 24.51
N GLU A 428 24.55 8.10 24.95
CA GLU A 428 24.72 7.11 26.03
C GLU A 428 25.76 6.02 25.66
N HIS A 429 25.86 5.62 24.39
CA HIS A 429 26.80 4.58 23.93
C HIS A 429 28.20 5.13 23.60
N SER A 430 28.31 6.40 23.23
CA SER A 430 29.59 7.07 22.96
C SER A 430 30.56 7.10 24.16
N SER A 431 30.03 6.82 25.36
CA SER A 431 30.81 6.67 26.59
C SER A 431 31.70 5.42 26.64
N GLU A 432 31.57 4.47 25.69
CA GLU A 432 32.44 3.29 25.57
C GLU A 432 33.64 3.47 24.61
N GLY A 433 33.78 4.63 23.97
CA GLY A 433 34.91 4.97 23.11
C GLY A 433 34.45 5.42 21.73
N ILE A 434 34.74 6.67 21.40
CA ILE A 434 34.48 7.25 20.07
C ILE A 434 35.29 6.44 19.04
N ASP A 435 34.62 5.68 18.19
CA ASP A 435 35.27 4.96 17.09
C ASP A 435 35.74 6.00 16.06
N GLU A 436 37.06 6.06 15.81
CA GLU A 436 37.75 6.98 14.90
C GLU A 436 37.09 7.08 13.50
N VAL A 437 36.36 6.03 13.10
CA VAL A 437 35.58 5.93 11.86
C VAL A 437 34.35 6.87 11.83
N GLU A 438 33.66 7.07 12.96
CA GLU A 438 32.49 7.96 13.07
C GLU A 438 32.89 9.43 12.89
N LEU A 439 34.00 9.82 13.53
CA LEU A 439 34.54 11.17 13.44
C LEU A 439 35.09 11.48 12.04
N VAL A 440 35.71 10.49 11.39
CA VAL A 440 36.28 10.63 10.04
C VAL A 440 35.19 10.67 8.98
N LEU A 441 34.16 9.84 9.07
CA LEU A 441 33.04 9.85 8.12
C LEU A 441 32.06 10.99 8.37
N GLY A 442 32.15 11.69 9.51
CA GLY A 442 31.19 12.72 9.91
C GLY A 442 29.81 12.15 10.20
N VAL A 443 29.76 10.87 10.57
CA VAL A 443 28.52 10.14 10.83
C VAL A 443 28.53 9.75 12.30
N ALA A 444 27.51 10.17 13.05
CA ALA A 444 27.40 9.87 14.47
C ALA A 444 27.41 8.36 14.78
N THR A 445 26.91 7.50 13.88
CA THR A 445 26.98 6.03 13.99
C THR A 445 26.75 5.35 12.63
N PRO A 446 27.46 4.25 12.29
CA PRO A 446 27.22 3.49 11.06
C PRO A 446 25.77 2.99 10.89
N LEU A 447 25.07 2.80 12.02
CA LEU A 447 23.67 2.35 12.07
C LEU A 447 22.68 3.41 11.56
N LEU A 448 23.08 4.68 11.48
CA LEU A 448 22.27 5.80 10.97
C LEU A 448 22.45 6.04 9.46
N VAL A 449 23.39 5.36 8.83
CA VAL A 449 23.71 5.59 7.41
C VAL A 449 22.75 4.80 6.54
N SER A 450 21.78 5.48 5.92
CA SER A 450 21.03 4.92 4.82
C SER A 450 21.77 5.19 3.50
N PRO A 451 21.80 4.24 2.54
CA PRO A 451 22.34 4.48 1.21
C PRO A 451 21.73 5.70 0.51
N SER A 452 20.44 5.99 0.70
CA SER A 452 19.80 7.17 0.10
C SER A 452 20.29 8.49 0.70
N SER A 453 20.56 8.53 2.00
CA SER A 453 21.16 9.71 2.66
C SER A 453 22.67 9.80 2.47
N ALA A 454 23.36 8.68 2.24
CA ALA A 454 24.80 8.63 1.99
C ALA A 454 25.19 8.89 0.53
N TRP A 455 24.35 8.49 -0.43
CA TRP A 455 24.59 8.61 -1.86
C TRP A 455 23.98 9.87 -2.46
N ILE A 456 24.11 10.99 -1.74
CA ILE A 456 23.82 12.31 -2.27
C ILE A 456 24.87 12.65 -3.35
N GLU A 457 24.43 13.20 -4.47
CA GLU A 457 25.31 13.58 -5.57
C GLU A 457 26.25 14.74 -5.14
N LYS A 458 27.47 14.41 -4.72
CA LYS A 458 28.50 15.39 -4.38
C LYS A 458 29.06 16.05 -5.65
N ARG A 459 29.02 17.38 -5.72
CA ARG A 459 29.47 18.16 -6.88
C ARG A 459 30.70 19.03 -6.56
N GLY A 460 31.45 19.40 -7.60
CA GLY A 460 32.58 20.31 -7.49
C GLY A 460 33.69 19.81 -6.56
N ALA A 461 34.05 20.60 -5.55
CA ALA A 461 35.18 20.34 -4.66
C ALA A 461 34.99 19.07 -3.80
N GLU A 462 33.75 18.67 -3.51
CA GLU A 462 33.46 17.51 -2.65
C GLU A 462 33.36 16.18 -3.42
N ARG A 463 33.32 16.25 -4.75
CA ARG A 463 33.25 15.07 -5.62
C ARG A 463 34.54 14.25 -5.49
N LEU A 464 34.41 12.93 -5.29
CA LEU A 464 35.53 11.99 -5.14
C LEU A 464 36.53 12.36 -4.02
N ARG A 465 36.08 13.10 -3.01
CA ARG A 465 36.87 13.43 -1.81
C ARG A 465 36.42 12.56 -0.65
N ILE A 466 37.30 11.70 -0.15
CA ILE A 466 37.01 10.67 0.84
C ILE A 466 37.83 10.93 2.10
N PRO A 467 37.22 11.05 3.29
CA PRO A 467 37.97 11.15 4.53
C PRO A 467 38.59 9.78 4.87
N LEU A 468 39.89 9.76 5.21
CA LEU A 468 40.63 8.52 5.50
C LEU A 468 41.04 8.38 6.97
N GLY A 469 41.12 9.48 7.71
CA GLY A 469 41.63 9.47 9.07
C GLY A 469 41.65 10.87 9.68
N LEU A 470 42.28 11.01 10.84
CA LEU A 470 42.53 12.30 11.50
C LEU A 470 44.02 12.65 11.39
N ASN A 471 44.33 13.94 11.24
CA ASN A 471 45.70 14.44 11.37
C ASN A 471 46.12 14.52 12.84
N SER A 472 47.40 14.83 13.10
CA SER A 472 47.95 15.02 14.46
C SER A 472 47.22 16.09 15.28
N ASP A 473 46.55 17.03 14.60
CA ASP A 473 45.79 18.13 15.22
C ASP A 473 44.31 17.76 15.45
N GLY A 474 43.88 16.54 15.09
CA GLY A 474 42.51 16.06 15.22
C GLY A 474 41.58 16.44 14.06
N ASP A 475 42.07 17.19 13.06
CA ASP A 475 41.31 17.54 11.87
C ASP A 475 41.19 16.36 10.88
N PRO A 476 40.06 16.20 10.16
CA PRO A 476 39.91 15.12 9.19
C PRO A 476 40.89 15.24 8.01
N PHE A 477 41.58 14.14 7.72
CA PHE A 477 42.45 13.96 6.57
C PHE A 477 41.65 13.42 5.39
N TYR A 478 41.71 14.11 4.25
CA TYR A 478 40.96 13.76 3.04
C TYR A 478 41.88 13.28 1.93
N LEU A 479 41.50 12.17 1.30
CA LEU A 479 42.02 11.75 0.00
C LEU A 479 41.10 12.28 -1.10
N ASP A 480 41.66 13.14 -1.96
CA ASP A 480 40.97 13.66 -3.14
C ASP A 480 41.59 13.02 -4.40
N ILE A 481 40.84 12.12 -5.04
CA ILE A 481 41.30 11.37 -6.22
C ILE A 481 40.89 12.03 -7.56
N LYS A 482 40.40 13.27 -7.55
CA LYS A 482 40.17 14.01 -8.80
C LYS A 482 41.49 14.33 -9.50
N GLU A 483 41.40 14.68 -10.78
CA GLU A 483 42.53 15.22 -11.53
C GLU A 483 43.02 16.54 -10.93
N SER A 484 44.32 16.83 -11.06
CA SER A 484 44.91 18.08 -10.55
C SER A 484 44.30 19.33 -11.18
N ALA A 485 43.78 19.23 -12.41
CA ALA A 485 43.04 20.32 -13.07
C ALA A 485 41.74 20.68 -12.34
N GLU A 486 41.17 19.75 -11.57
CA GLU A 486 39.96 19.94 -10.77
C GLU A 486 40.26 20.12 -9.26
N GLY A 487 41.54 20.35 -8.91
CA GLY A 487 42.00 20.58 -7.55
C GLY A 487 42.25 19.32 -6.72
N GLY A 488 42.24 18.13 -7.33
CA GLY A 488 42.54 16.86 -6.66
C GLY A 488 44.03 16.47 -6.68
N SER A 489 44.35 15.35 -6.02
CA SER A 489 45.72 14.83 -5.91
C SER A 489 46.17 14.03 -7.15
N GLY A 490 45.27 13.83 -8.12
CA GLY A 490 45.49 13.05 -9.32
C GLY A 490 44.79 11.69 -9.28
N PRO A 491 44.48 11.10 -10.45
CA PRO A 491 43.74 9.84 -10.55
C PRO A 491 44.56 8.60 -10.17
N HIS A 492 45.86 8.77 -9.92
CA HIS A 492 46.79 7.69 -9.60
C HIS A 492 47.56 8.02 -8.32
N GLY A 493 47.65 7.05 -7.41
CA GLY A 493 48.37 7.16 -6.14
C GLY A 493 49.15 5.89 -5.84
N LEU A 494 50.19 6.03 -5.02
CA LEU A 494 51.02 4.93 -4.54
C LEU A 494 50.95 4.87 -3.01
N CYS A 495 50.45 3.78 -2.45
CA CYS A 495 50.46 3.52 -1.02
C CYS A 495 51.60 2.53 -0.70
N VAL A 496 52.49 2.88 0.22
CA VAL A 496 53.62 2.03 0.64
C VAL A 496 53.63 1.95 2.15
N GLY A 497 53.74 0.74 2.70
CA GLY A 497 53.88 0.53 4.14
C GLY A 497 54.41 -0.86 4.45
N ALA A 498 55.15 -0.96 5.55
CA ALA A 498 55.74 -2.21 6.02
C ALA A 498 54.67 -3.13 6.65
N THR A 499 54.96 -4.42 6.80
CA THR A 499 54.07 -5.35 7.50
C THR A 499 53.78 -4.85 8.91
N GLY A 500 52.50 -4.75 9.27
CA GLY A 500 52.05 -4.21 10.57
C GLY A 500 51.81 -2.69 10.59
N SER A 501 51.95 -2.00 9.47
CA SER A 501 51.66 -0.54 9.36
C SER A 501 50.20 -0.19 9.11
N GLY A 502 49.28 -1.16 9.08
CA GLY A 502 47.86 -0.90 8.86
C GLY A 502 47.40 -0.89 7.38
N ASN A 503 48.28 -1.18 6.41
CA ASN A 503 47.93 -1.12 4.98
C ASN A 503 46.73 -1.99 4.57
N LYS A 504 46.48 -3.12 5.26
CA LYS A 504 45.35 -4.01 4.96
C LYS A 504 44.06 -3.46 5.54
N GLU A 505 44.16 -2.90 6.74
CA GLU A 505 43.08 -2.26 7.49
C GLU A 505 42.58 -0.99 6.79
N CYS A 506 43.48 -0.23 6.16
CA CYS A 506 43.15 0.92 5.32
C CYS A 506 42.57 0.56 3.93
N GLY A 507 42.35 -0.73 3.62
CA GLY A 507 41.77 -1.18 2.35
C GLY A 507 42.70 -1.11 1.14
N PHE A 508 43.99 -0.79 1.31
CA PHE A 508 44.98 -0.69 0.23
C PHE A 508 45.69 -2.02 -0.10
N GLY A 509 45.13 -3.14 0.36
CA GLY A 509 45.59 -4.49 0.03
C GLY A 509 45.01 -4.98 -1.28
N VAL A 510 45.72 -4.74 -2.39
CA VAL A 510 45.53 -5.50 -3.64
C VAL A 510 45.81 -6.98 -3.34
N GLN A 511 44.88 -7.86 -3.71
CA GLN A 511 45.20 -9.28 -3.91
C GLN A 511 45.98 -9.44 -5.20
#